data_AF-A0A7J8YJ78-F1
#
_entry.id   AF-A0A7J8YJ78-F1
#
_cell.length_a   1.000
_cell.length_b   1.000
_cell.length_c   1.000
_cell.angle_alpha   90.00
_cell.angle_beta   90.00
_cell.angle_gamma   90.00
#
_symmetry.space_group_name_H-M   'P 1'
#
loop_
_entity.id
_entity.type
_entity.pdbx_description
1 polymer ?
#
loop_
_entity_poly.entity_id
_entity_poly.type
_entity_poly.pdbx_seq_one_letter_code
_entity_poly.pdbx_strand_id
1 'polypeptide(L)' 'MRWGEEEKIGVLVKKEDVKAAIEKLMDEGEEGEERRKRAKRLGEMANKAVEIGGSSHLHISGLIQVIRQRANERKQLST' A
#
# COMPACT_ATOMS: atom_id res chain seq x y z
N MET A 1 18.84 1.57 10.47
CA MET A 1 20.01 0.71 10.69
C MET A 1 21.21 1.36 10.02
N ARG A 2 22.34 1.44 10.72
CA ARG A 2 23.62 1.86 10.17
C ARG A 2 24.44 0.60 9.94
N TRP A 3 24.99 0.44 8.73
CA TRP A 3 25.85 -0.69 8.38
C TRP A 3 27.05 -0.78 9.34
N GLY A 4 27.42 -1.99 9.78
CA GLY A 4 28.52 -2.23 10.71
C GLY A 4 28.16 -2.18 12.21
N GLU A 5 26.89 -1.95 12.55
CA GLU A 5 26.38 -2.07 13.94
C GLU A 5 25.47 -3.31 14.12
N GLU A 6 25.54 -4.30 13.21
CA GLU A 6 24.66 -5.47 13.24
C GLU A 6 24.79 -6.29 14.53
N GLU A 7 26.01 -6.40 15.10
CA GLU A 7 26.26 -7.13 16.35
C GLU A 7 25.50 -6.57 17.56
N LYS A 8 25.23 -5.25 17.60
CA LYS A 8 24.48 -4.64 18.71
C LYS A 8 22.99 -5.00 18.69
N ILE A 9 22.46 -5.28 17.51
CA ILE A 9 21.04 -5.62 17.29
C ILE A 9 20.84 -7.14 17.41
N GLY A 10 21.87 -7.92 17.06
CA GLY A 10 21.80 -9.38 17.04
C GLY A 10 20.88 -9.93 15.94
N VAL A 11 20.67 -11.24 15.95
CA VAL A 11 19.80 -11.92 14.98
C VAL A 11 18.34 -11.81 15.44
N LEU A 12 17.56 -10.95 14.77
CA LEU A 12 16.13 -10.74 15.09
C LEU A 12 15.20 -11.83 14.53
N VAL A 13 15.58 -12.44 13.41
CA VAL A 13 14.79 -13.49 12.73
C VAL A 13 15.74 -14.62 12.36
N LYS A 14 15.44 -15.84 12.81
CA LYS A 14 16.27 -17.00 12.52
C LYS A 14 15.97 -17.54 11.13
N LYS A 15 16.91 -18.32 10.59
CA LYS A 15 16.74 -18.99 9.29
C LYS A 15 15.48 -19.87 9.27
N GLU A 16 15.18 -20.52 10.38
CA GLU A 16 14.04 -21.41 10.54
C GLU A 16 12.71 -20.65 10.46
N ASP A 17 12.65 -19.44 11.02
CA ASP A 17 11.48 -18.58 10.95
C ASP A 17 11.21 -18.13 9.49
N VAL A 18 12.29 -17.77 8.77
CA VAL A 18 12.21 -17.42 7.34
C VAL A 18 11.73 -18.62 6.52
N LYS A 19 12.30 -19.80 6.76
CA LYS A 19 11.90 -21.04 6.08
C LYS A 19 10.42 -21.33 6.30
N ALA A 20 9.96 -21.29 7.55
CA ALA A 20 8.57 -21.56 7.90
C ALA A 20 7.61 -20.52 7.29
N ALA A 21 8.00 -19.25 7.23
CA ALA A 21 7.20 -18.21 6.59
C ALA A 21 7.05 -18.44 5.08
N ILE A 22 8.13 -18.83 4.40
CA ILE A 22 8.12 -19.18 2.96
C ILE A 22 7.24 -20.40 2.73
N GLU A 23 7.41 -21.47 3.52
CA GLU A 23 6.60 -22.69 3.40
C GLU A 23 5.11 -22.38 3.58
N LYS A 24 4.74 -21.60 4.61
CA LYS A 24 3.35 -21.16 4.82
C LYS A 24 2.82 -20.32 3.66
N LEU A 25 3.63 -19.41 3.10
CA LEU A 25 3.23 -18.55 2.00
C LEU A 25 2.98 -19.35 0.71
N MET A 26 3.86 -20.30 0.43
CA MET A 26 3.85 -21.12 -0.78
C MET A 26 2.97 -22.36 -0.66
N ASP A 27 2.40 -22.61 0.51
CA ASP A 27 1.47 -23.71 0.77
C ASP A 27 0.36 -23.77 -0.30
N GLU A 28 0.12 -24.98 -0.81
CA GLU A 28 -0.94 -25.30 -1.77
C GLU A 28 -2.21 -25.82 -1.09
N GLY A 29 -2.19 -25.90 0.24
CA GLY A 29 -3.38 -26.13 1.06
C GLY A 29 -4.38 -24.98 1.00
N GLU A 30 -5.53 -25.22 1.66
CA GLU A 30 -6.68 -24.31 1.67
C GLU A 30 -6.31 -22.88 2.12
N GLU A 31 -5.53 -22.75 3.18
CA GLU A 31 -5.12 -21.43 3.68
C GLU A 31 -4.25 -20.66 2.68
N GLY A 32 -3.34 -21.35 1.99
CA GLY A 32 -2.47 -20.78 0.97
C GLY A 32 -3.27 -20.27 -0.23
N GLU A 33 -4.21 -21.08 -0.70
CA GLU A 33 -5.11 -20.70 -1.79
C GLU A 33 -6.03 -19.53 -1.41
N GLU A 34 -6.61 -19.52 -0.21
CA GLU A 34 -7.46 -18.41 0.23
C GLU A 34 -6.68 -17.10 0.35
N ARG A 35 -5.42 -17.14 0.82
CA ARG A 35 -4.53 -15.97 0.81
C ARG A 35 -4.30 -15.45 -0.61
N ARG A 36 -3.99 -16.32 -1.57
CA ARG A 36 -3.79 -15.94 -2.99
C ARG A 36 -5.06 -15.36 -3.62
N LYS A 37 -6.22 -15.99 -3.41
CA LYS A 37 -7.52 -15.48 -3.91
C LYS A 37 -7.85 -14.10 -3.33
N ARG A 38 -7.65 -13.90 -2.03
CA ARG A 38 -7.86 -12.60 -1.39
C ARG A 38 -6.94 -11.52 -1.97
N ALA A 39 -5.66 -11.84 -2.14
CA ALA A 39 -4.69 -10.90 -2.73
C ALA A 39 -5.08 -10.50 -4.17
N LYS A 40 -5.51 -11.45 -5.01
CA LYS A 40 -6.01 -11.16 -6.36
C LYS A 40 -7.22 -10.23 -6.35
N ARG A 41 -8.24 -10.53 -5.54
CA ARG A 41 -9.43 -9.66 -5.39
C ARG A 41 -9.07 -8.25 -4.96
N LEU A 42 -8.16 -8.11 -3.98
CA LEU A 42 -7.69 -6.80 -3.53
C LEU A 42 -6.95 -6.05 -4.65
N GLY A 43 -6.12 -6.73 -5.44
CA GLY A 43 -5.45 -6.15 -6.61
C GLY A 43 -6.43 -5.61 -7.64
N GLU A 44 -7.47 -6.38 -7.97
CA GLU A 44 -8.53 -5.94 -8.89
C GLU A 44 -9.29 -4.71 -8.35
N MET A 45 -9.64 -4.72 -7.06
CA MET A 45 -10.29 -3.58 -6.40
C MET A 45 -9.40 -2.33 -6.40
N ALA A 46 -8.10 -2.49 -6.14
CA ALA A 46 -7.15 -1.39 -6.17
C ALA A 46 -7.04 -0.77 -7.56
N ASN A 47 -6.95 -1.60 -8.62
CA ASN A 47 -6.93 -1.11 -10.00
C ASN A 47 -8.22 -0.34 -10.34
N LYS A 48 -9.39 -0.90 -10.04
CA LYS A 48 -10.69 -0.22 -10.26
C LYS A 48 -10.81 1.10 -9.48
N ALA A 49 -10.23 1.18 -8.28
CA ALA A 49 -10.28 2.40 -7.49
C ALA A 49 -9.49 3.56 -8.12
N VAL A 50 -8.42 3.27 -8.86
CA VAL A 50 -7.54 4.29 -9.48
C VAL A 50 -7.87 4.60 -10.94
N GLU A 51 -8.64 3.75 -11.61
CA GLU A 51 -9.17 4.01 -12.95
C GLU A 51 -10.04 5.28 -13.01
N ILE A 52 -10.26 5.82 -14.21
CA ILE A 52 -11.13 7.00 -14.40
C ILE A 52 -12.55 6.68 -13.92
N GLY A 53 -13.09 7.52 -13.05
CA GLY A 53 -14.37 7.27 -12.37
C GLY A 53 -14.29 6.35 -11.16
N GLY A 54 -13.11 5.79 -10.86
CA GLY A 54 -12.83 5.03 -9.64
C GLY A 54 -12.82 5.92 -8.39
N SER A 55 -12.96 5.29 -7.22
CA SER A 55 -13.09 6.01 -5.95
C SER A 55 -11.86 6.89 -5.61
N SER A 56 -10.64 6.36 -5.72
CA SER A 56 -9.41 7.12 -5.48
C SER A 56 -9.21 8.21 -6.53
N HIS A 57 -9.53 7.93 -7.80
CA HIS A 57 -9.51 8.93 -8.86
C HIS A 57 -10.43 10.11 -8.54
N LEU A 58 -11.69 9.84 -8.18
CA LEU A 58 -12.67 10.87 -7.84
C LEU A 58 -12.25 11.68 -6.61
N HIS A 59 -11.74 11.03 -5.56
CA HIS A 59 -11.27 11.73 -4.36
C HIS A 59 -10.11 12.67 -4.64
N ILE A 60 -9.09 12.23 -5.38
CA ILE A 60 -7.94 13.09 -5.73
C ILE A 60 -8.39 14.22 -6.66
N SER A 61 -9.27 13.93 -7.63
CA SER A 61 -9.81 14.95 -8.53
C SER A 61 -10.57 16.04 -7.77
N GLY A 62 -11.42 15.64 -6.81
CA GLY A 62 -12.11 16.56 -5.92
C GLY A 62 -11.15 17.39 -5.05
N LEU A 63 -10.11 16.76 -4.48
CA LEU A 63 -9.10 17.46 -3.71
C LEU A 63 -8.38 18.54 -4.54
N ILE A 64 -7.99 18.21 -5.78
CA ILE A 64 -7.36 19.16 -6.70
C ILE A 64 -8.29 20.35 -6.96
N GLN A 65 -9.58 20.11 -7.19
CA GLN A 65 -10.57 21.17 -7.40
C GLN A 65 -10.66 22.09 -6.18
N VAL A 66 -10.75 21.54 -4.97
CA VAL A 66 -10.79 22.32 -3.72
C VAL A 66 -9.54 23.18 -3.56
N ILE A 67 -8.35 22.63 -3.83
CA ILE A 67 -7.09 23.39 -3.72
C ILE A 67 -7.06 24.53 -4.75
N ARG A 68 -7.49 24.28 -6.00
CA ARG A 68 -7.57 25.31 -7.05
C ARG A 68 -8.51 26.45 -6.64
N GLN A 69 -9.68 26.12 -6.12
CA GLN A 69 -10.64 27.12 -5.63
C GLN A 69 -10.01 27.98 -4.51
N ARG A 70 -9.42 27.35 -3.49
CA ARG A 70 -8.75 28.06 -2.39
C ARG A 70 -7.58 28.94 -2.84
N ALA A 71 -6.88 28.54 -3.90
CA ALA A 71 -5.80 29.34 -4.47
C ALA A 71 -6.34 30.59 -5.16
N ASN A 72 -7.47 30.48 -5.87
CA ASN A 72 -8.12 31.61 -6.53
C ASN A 72 -8.73 32.60 -5.52
N GLU A 73 -9.41 32.10 -4.49
CA GLU A 73 -9.95 32.93 -3.40
C GLU A 73 -8.84 33.76 -2.72
N ARG A 74 -7.70 33.14 -2.43
CA ARG A 74 -6.54 33.84 -1.85
C ARG A 74 -5.96 34.92 -2.76
N LYS A 75 -5.95 34.70 -4.08
CA LYS A 75 -5.50 35.73 -5.04
C LYS A 75 -6.45 36.93 -5.09
N GLN A 76 -7.76 36.68 -5.02
CA GLN A 76 -8.77 37.75 -4.99
C GLN A 76 -8.72 38.57 -3.69
N LEU A 77 -8.43 37.94 -2.55
CA LEU A 77 -8.26 38.64 -1.26
C LEU A 77 -6.97 39.49 -1.19
N SER A 78 -6.00 39.25 -2.08
CA SER A 78 -4.72 39.97 -2.15
C SER A 78 -4.70 41.07 -3.21
N THR A 79 -5.81 41.29 -3.91
CA THR A 79 -6.00 42.33 -4.93
C THR A 79 -6.96 43.38 -4.39
#